data_AF-A0A3D5DZ42-F1
#
_entry.id   AF-A0A3D5DZ42-F1
#
_cell.length_a   1.000
_cell.length_b   1.000
_cell.length_c   1.000
_cell.angle_alpha   90.00
_cell.angle_beta   90.00
_cell.angle_gamma   90.00
#
_symmetry.space_group_name_H-M   'P 1'
#
loop_
_entity.id
_entity.type
_entity.pdbx_description
1 polymer ?
#
loop_
_entity_poly.entity_id
_entity_poly.type
_entity_poly.pdbx_seq_one_letter_code
_entity_poly.pdbx_strand_id
1 'polypeptide(L)'
;MSNAVTPHLGVVLMPVVRSGGESTGVAGVRSPTVRRRELGALLRALRTEAGMTVEQVAEALLCSPSKVSRLETGQRGASARDIRDLSNLYRVADATREHLDTLAREGRGPAWWQPYELPYATYVGLEAAAVSISDFEPGVFPGLLQTPAYARAIHEGAMPRLSPAVIDQRIEVRQTRQQILTRAEDAPEFWAVLDEAVLHRAVGGPAVMSVQIDHVMEACQLPNVMVQILAFGAGAHPALDSTFTLLEFADPVPGVVYVEGLVGQVYLERPQDVYRYRQVFDRLRKMSLGREESIELMIKKSALYKSHRGLCRTRPSARVAAGQRAGVRGFCITLNDSALRLRRQCSRSEGIVMYETGSSGRDLVWCKAQSSVGDGACVELAPTDGMVAVRDSKDPDGPVLRYTAAEWHAFLDGAKKGEFDHLV
;
A
#
# COMPACT_ATOMS: atom_id res chain seq x y z
N MET A 1 -48.32 -9.53 -43.35
CA MET A 1 -46.92 -10.00 -43.41
C MET A 1 -46.10 -9.15 -42.47
N SER A 2 -46.09 -9.54 -41.19
CA SER A 2 -45.23 -8.96 -40.16
C SER A 2 -43.84 -9.54 -40.28
N ASN A 3 -42.80 -8.74 -40.08
CA ASN A 3 -41.49 -9.23 -39.66
C ASN A 3 -40.86 -8.21 -38.71
N ALA A 4 -41.01 -8.48 -37.42
CA ALA A 4 -40.13 -8.00 -36.37
C ALA A 4 -39.00 -9.02 -36.22
N VAL A 5 -37.75 -8.57 -36.25
CA VAL A 5 -36.58 -9.39 -35.92
C VAL A 5 -35.85 -8.67 -34.78
N THR A 6 -35.88 -9.29 -33.60
CA THR A 6 -35.11 -8.94 -32.41
C THR A 6 -33.90 -9.88 -32.34
N PRO A 7 -32.69 -9.43 -31.95
CA PRO A 7 -31.55 -10.32 -31.81
C PRO A 7 -31.53 -10.98 -30.41
N HIS A 8 -31.26 -12.28 -30.40
CA HIS A 8 -31.07 -13.10 -29.20
C HIS A 8 -29.70 -12.80 -28.55
N LEU A 9 -29.69 -12.33 -27.31
CA LEU A 9 -28.55 -12.46 -26.40
C LEU A 9 -28.71 -13.75 -25.58
N GLY A 10 -27.85 -14.73 -25.83
CA GLY A 10 -27.70 -15.91 -24.99
C GLY A 10 -26.91 -15.58 -23.73
N VAL A 11 -27.58 -15.56 -22.58
CA VAL A 11 -26.94 -15.50 -21.27
C VAL A 11 -26.66 -16.94 -20.82
N VAL A 12 -25.38 -17.30 -20.72
CA VAL A 12 -24.95 -18.56 -20.11
C VAL A 12 -24.96 -18.38 -18.59
N LEU A 13 -25.97 -18.96 -17.94
CA LEU A 13 -26.04 -19.13 -16.49
C LEU A 13 -24.98 -20.14 -16.03
N MET A 14 -23.96 -19.68 -15.30
CA MET A 14 -23.09 -20.56 -14.51
C MET A 14 -23.77 -20.84 -13.14
N PRO A 15 -23.70 -22.08 -12.62
CA PRO A 15 -24.43 -22.47 -11.42
C PRO A 15 -23.77 -21.91 -10.16
N VAL A 16 -24.59 -21.24 -9.32
CA VAL A 16 -24.23 -20.86 -7.95
C VAL A 16 -24.16 -22.12 -7.09
N VAL A 17 -22.95 -22.56 -6.78
CA VAL A 17 -22.70 -23.59 -5.77
C VAL A 17 -22.93 -22.96 -4.39
N ARG A 18 -24.04 -23.31 -3.74
CA ARG A 18 -24.30 -22.99 -2.33
C ARG A 18 -23.39 -23.86 -1.47
N SER A 19 -22.39 -23.26 -0.84
CA SER A 19 -21.71 -23.85 0.31
C SER A 19 -22.09 -23.03 1.55
N GLY A 20 -22.69 -23.72 2.52
CA GLY A 20 -23.07 -23.15 3.80
C GLY A 20 -21.84 -22.83 4.64
N GLY A 21 -21.66 -21.55 4.91
CA GLY A 21 -20.84 -21.04 6.00
C GLY A 21 -21.60 -19.84 6.55
N GLU A 22 -21.88 -19.84 7.86
CA GLU A 22 -22.52 -18.73 8.55
C GLU A 22 -21.69 -17.46 8.35
N SER A 23 -22.14 -16.61 7.41
CA SER A 23 -21.62 -15.27 7.26
C SER A 23 -22.11 -14.46 8.45
N THR A 24 -21.25 -14.23 9.43
CA THR A 24 -21.38 -13.11 10.36
C THR A 24 -21.15 -11.82 9.55
N GLY A 25 -22.19 -11.42 8.82
CA GLY A 25 -22.20 -10.19 8.05
C GLY A 25 -21.92 -9.01 8.98
N VAL A 26 -20.97 -8.17 8.61
CA VAL A 26 -20.71 -6.86 9.19
C VAL A 26 -21.88 -5.95 8.80
N ALA A 27 -23.06 -6.20 9.38
CA ALA A 27 -24.27 -5.42 9.17
C ALA A 27 -24.32 -4.30 10.21
N GLY A 28 -24.13 -3.05 9.79
CA GLY A 28 -24.65 -1.83 10.43
C GLY A 28 -24.33 -1.53 11.90
N VAL A 29 -23.53 -2.32 12.61
CA VAL A 29 -23.19 -2.04 14.01
C VAL A 29 -22.17 -0.92 14.06
N ARG A 30 -22.65 0.31 14.35
CA ARG A 30 -21.77 1.46 14.61
C ARG A 30 -20.72 1.06 15.65
N SER A 31 -19.44 1.32 15.33
CA SER A 31 -18.29 0.86 16.10
C SER A 31 -18.39 1.19 17.60
N PRO A 32 -18.21 0.21 18.51
CA PRO A 32 -18.20 0.46 19.96
C PRO A 32 -17.17 1.51 20.38
N THR A 33 -16.06 1.64 19.64
CA THR A 33 -15.03 2.65 19.87
C THR A 33 -15.55 4.07 19.61
N VAL A 34 -16.34 4.27 18.55
CA VAL A 34 -16.93 5.59 18.24
C VAL A 34 -18.11 5.87 19.16
N ARG A 35 -18.93 4.88 19.51
CA ARG A 35 -20.03 5.05 20.48
C ARG A 35 -19.55 5.52 21.85
N ARG A 36 -18.40 5.03 22.32
CA ARG A 36 -17.78 5.53 23.54
C ARG A 36 -17.31 6.98 23.42
N ARG A 37 -16.80 7.38 22.24
CA ARG A 37 -16.37 8.76 21.97
C ARG A 37 -17.55 9.72 21.84
N GLU A 38 -18.62 9.30 21.17
CA GLU A 38 -19.89 10.03 21.06
C GLU A 38 -20.47 10.30 22.46
N LEU A 39 -20.55 9.25 23.28
CA LEU A 39 -20.94 9.38 24.68
C LEU A 39 -20.03 10.35 25.44
N GLY A 40 -18.72 10.22 25.31
CA GLY A 40 -17.76 11.08 25.98
C GLY A 40 -17.90 12.55 25.59
N ALA A 41 -18.09 12.83 24.30
CA ALA A 41 -18.31 14.17 23.77
C ALA A 41 -19.60 14.80 24.33
N LEU A 42 -20.70 14.04 24.37
CA LEU A 42 -21.96 14.49 24.97
C LEU A 42 -21.82 14.74 26.47
N LEU A 43 -21.17 13.84 27.22
CA LEU A 43 -20.92 14.03 28.65
C LEU A 43 -20.08 15.28 28.93
N ARG A 44 -19.08 15.56 28.09
CA ARG A 44 -18.25 16.76 28.17
C ARG A 44 -19.04 18.04 27.86
N ALA A 45 -19.91 17.99 26.84
CA ALA A 45 -20.80 19.10 26.50
C ALA A 45 -21.72 19.43 27.69
N LEU A 46 -22.40 18.43 28.24
CA LEU A 46 -23.26 18.56 29.42
C LEU A 46 -22.51 19.12 30.63
N ARG A 47 -21.27 18.66 30.89
CA ARG A 47 -20.43 19.22 31.96
C ARG A 47 -20.14 20.71 31.75
N THR A 48 -19.83 21.07 30.50
CA THR A 48 -19.49 22.46 30.13
C THR A 48 -20.70 23.37 30.24
N GLU A 49 -21.87 22.91 29.80
CA GLU A 49 -23.16 23.61 29.96
C GLU A 49 -23.53 23.79 31.43
N ALA A 50 -23.25 22.80 32.28
CA ALA A 50 -23.41 22.90 33.72
C ALA A 50 -22.36 23.81 34.40
N GLY A 51 -21.38 24.33 33.66
CA GLY A 51 -20.32 25.21 34.16
C GLY A 51 -19.34 24.53 35.12
N MET A 52 -19.21 23.20 35.06
CA MET A 52 -18.40 22.42 36.01
C MET A 52 -17.02 22.06 35.44
N THR A 53 -16.01 22.04 36.31
CA THR A 53 -14.69 21.47 36.03
C THR A 53 -14.68 19.95 36.24
N VAL A 54 -13.67 19.26 35.69
CA VAL A 54 -13.52 17.80 35.85
C VAL A 54 -13.33 17.45 37.33
N GLU A 55 -12.62 18.30 38.07
CA GLU A 55 -12.33 18.17 39.49
C GLU A 55 -13.61 18.27 40.33
N GLN A 56 -14.46 19.25 40.05
CA GLN A 56 -15.75 19.41 40.74
C GLN A 56 -16.69 18.22 40.50
N VAL A 57 -16.72 17.68 39.28
CA VAL A 57 -17.50 16.46 38.98
C VAL A 57 -16.94 15.26 39.71
N ALA A 58 -15.61 15.11 39.72
CA ALA A 58 -14.93 14.02 40.40
C ALA A 58 -15.21 14.03 41.91
N GLU A 59 -15.17 15.20 42.54
CA GLU A 59 -15.52 15.42 43.94
C GLU A 59 -16.99 15.08 44.21
N ALA A 60 -17.92 15.62 43.42
CA ALA A 60 -19.35 15.37 43.57
C ALA A 60 -19.73 13.89 43.44
N LEU A 61 -19.02 13.14 42.59
CA LEU A 61 -19.25 11.71 42.34
C LEU A 61 -18.33 10.79 43.16
N LEU A 62 -17.53 11.34 44.08
CA LEU A 62 -16.57 10.60 44.92
C LEU A 62 -15.67 9.66 44.10
N CYS A 63 -15.09 10.18 43.01
CA CYS A 63 -14.21 9.42 42.13
C CYS A 63 -12.99 10.22 41.71
N SER A 64 -12.06 9.61 40.95
CA SER A 64 -10.85 10.32 40.51
C SER A 64 -11.14 11.22 39.29
N PRO A 65 -10.48 12.39 39.17
CA PRO A 65 -10.55 13.21 37.95
C PRO A 65 -10.17 12.43 36.69
N SER A 66 -9.20 11.52 36.79
CA SER A 66 -8.81 10.61 35.70
C SER A 66 -9.95 9.70 35.24
N LYS A 67 -10.89 9.30 36.14
CA LYS A 67 -12.07 8.53 35.76
C LYS A 67 -12.99 9.37 34.88
N VAL A 68 -13.31 10.59 35.32
CA VAL A 68 -14.19 11.52 34.57
C VAL A 68 -13.58 11.84 33.20
N SER A 69 -12.29 12.17 33.16
CA SER A 69 -11.57 12.43 31.92
C SER A 69 -11.60 11.24 30.94
N ARG A 70 -11.43 10.00 31.43
CA ARG A 70 -11.49 8.78 30.57
C ARG A 70 -12.89 8.47 30.06
N LEU A 71 -13.93 8.87 30.78
CA LEU A 71 -15.32 8.78 30.30
C LEU A 71 -15.56 9.82 29.20
N GLU A 72 -15.16 11.08 29.42
CA GLU A 72 -15.31 12.17 28.44
C GLU A 72 -14.49 11.99 27.16
N THR A 73 -13.37 11.26 27.23
CA THR A 73 -12.52 10.94 26.07
C THR A 73 -12.89 9.61 25.40
N GLY A 74 -13.89 8.87 25.92
CA GLY A 74 -14.28 7.56 25.39
C GLY A 74 -13.24 6.44 25.55
N GLN A 75 -12.11 6.72 26.19
CA GLN A 75 -11.06 5.72 26.48
C GLN A 75 -11.59 4.58 27.35
N ARG A 76 -12.57 4.87 28.22
CA ARG A 76 -13.27 3.89 29.04
C ARG A 76 -14.77 3.94 28.75
N GLY A 77 -15.42 2.78 28.69
CA GLY A 77 -16.88 2.70 28.64
C GLY A 77 -17.53 3.13 29.96
N ALA A 78 -18.66 3.84 29.88
CA ALA A 78 -19.44 4.22 31.06
C ALA A 78 -20.32 3.06 31.53
N SER A 79 -20.39 2.88 32.86
CA SER A 79 -21.38 1.98 33.46
C SER A 79 -22.76 2.65 33.53
N ALA A 80 -23.82 1.85 33.70
CA ALA A 80 -25.17 2.40 33.92
C ALA A 80 -25.24 3.29 35.18
N ARG A 81 -24.40 2.98 36.19
CA ARG A 81 -24.23 3.85 37.36
C ARG A 81 -23.61 5.20 36.99
N ASP A 82 -22.56 5.19 36.18
CA ASP A 82 -21.92 6.44 35.74
C ASP A 82 -22.91 7.33 34.98
N ILE A 83 -23.70 6.76 34.06
CA ILE A 83 -24.72 7.51 33.30
C ILE A 83 -25.79 8.10 34.22
N ARG A 84 -26.34 7.30 35.14
CA ARG A 84 -27.32 7.77 36.12
C ARG A 84 -26.76 8.92 36.96
N ASP A 85 -25.58 8.74 37.54
CA ASP A 85 -25.03 9.69 38.49
C ASP A 85 -24.63 11.02 37.79
N LEU A 86 -24.04 10.95 36.60
CA LEU A 86 -23.75 12.13 35.77
C LEU A 86 -25.02 12.83 35.28
N SER A 87 -26.04 12.08 34.84
CA SER A 87 -27.32 12.65 34.39
C SER A 87 -28.02 13.40 35.51
N ASN A 88 -27.99 12.85 36.74
CA ASN A 88 -28.54 13.50 37.92
C ASN A 88 -27.75 14.78 38.26
N LEU A 89 -26.42 14.72 38.21
CA LEU A 89 -25.54 15.85 38.53
C LEU A 89 -25.76 17.02 37.56
N TYR A 90 -25.85 16.72 36.25
CA TYR A 90 -26.05 17.72 35.20
C TYR A 90 -27.53 18.09 34.98
N ARG A 91 -28.47 17.48 35.72
CA ARG A 91 -29.93 17.72 35.62
C ARG A 91 -30.48 17.52 34.21
N VAL A 92 -30.04 16.42 33.58
CA VAL A 92 -30.37 16.05 32.21
C VAL A 92 -31.83 15.56 32.12
N ALA A 93 -32.54 15.92 31.05
CA ALA A 93 -33.89 15.42 30.79
C ALA A 93 -33.91 13.91 30.49
N ASP A 94 -35.03 13.24 30.77
CA ASP A 94 -35.15 11.77 30.64
C ASP A 94 -34.83 11.25 29.23
N ALA A 95 -35.27 11.97 28.18
CA ALA A 95 -34.98 11.60 26.80
C ALA A 95 -33.47 11.60 26.49
N THR A 96 -32.74 12.61 26.97
CA THR A 96 -31.29 12.67 26.80
C THR A 96 -30.59 11.58 27.62
N ARG A 97 -31.08 11.28 28.82
CA ARG A 97 -30.55 10.17 29.63
C ARG A 97 -30.72 8.81 28.94
N GLU A 98 -31.88 8.54 28.36
CA GLU A 98 -32.13 7.31 27.59
C GLU A 98 -31.18 7.17 26.40
N HIS A 99 -30.90 8.28 25.72
CA HIS A 99 -29.90 8.32 24.65
C HIS A 99 -28.49 8.00 25.16
N LEU A 100 -28.06 8.59 26.28
CA LEU A 100 -26.75 8.31 26.91
C LEU A 100 -26.63 6.84 27.34
N ASP A 101 -27.69 6.25 27.91
CA ASP A 101 -27.73 4.84 28.30
C ASP A 101 -27.60 3.91 27.07
N THR A 102 -28.25 4.27 25.96
CA THR A 102 -28.13 3.55 24.68
C THR A 102 -26.68 3.57 24.18
N LEU A 103 -26.05 4.75 24.12
CA LEU A 103 -24.64 4.88 23.70
C LEU A 103 -23.69 4.10 24.63
N ALA A 104 -23.92 4.13 25.95
CA ALA A 104 -23.12 3.40 26.93
C ALA A 104 -23.25 1.88 26.78
N ARG A 105 -24.44 1.38 26.39
CA ARG A 105 -24.66 -0.04 26.10
C ARG A 105 -23.98 -0.46 24.80
N GLU A 106 -24.16 0.31 23.74
CA GLU A 106 -23.56 0.03 22.42
C GLU A 106 -22.03 0.13 22.46
N GLY A 107 -21.47 1.10 23.20
CA GLY A 107 -20.04 1.25 23.40
C GLY A 107 -19.37 0.10 24.18
N ARG A 108 -20.16 -0.77 24.83
CA ARG A 108 -19.71 -1.99 25.52
C ARG A 108 -19.97 -3.27 24.71
N GLY A 109 -20.59 -3.17 23.54
CA GLY A 109 -20.86 -4.31 22.67
C GLY A 109 -19.58 -4.98 22.15
N PRO A 110 -19.65 -6.27 21.79
CA PRO A 110 -18.50 -6.98 21.22
C PRO A 110 -18.14 -6.37 19.85
N ALA A 111 -16.86 -6.09 19.64
CA ALA A 111 -16.36 -5.71 18.32
C ALA A 111 -15.80 -6.94 17.61
N TRP A 112 -15.99 -7.03 16.28
CA TRP A 112 -15.57 -8.21 15.51
C TRP A 112 -14.06 -8.47 15.58
N TRP A 113 -13.25 -7.43 15.84
CA TRP A 113 -11.80 -7.55 15.97
C TRP A 113 -11.33 -7.96 17.37
N GLN A 114 -12.22 -8.08 18.36
CA GLN A 114 -11.88 -8.49 19.75
C GLN A 114 -11.15 -9.85 19.84
N PRO A 115 -11.47 -10.87 19.02
CA PRO A 115 -10.75 -12.14 19.04
C PRO A 115 -9.29 -12.02 18.58
N TYR A 116 -8.91 -10.91 17.94
CA TYR A 116 -7.59 -10.71 17.36
C TYR A 116 -6.71 -9.86 18.28
N GLU A 117 -5.50 -10.32 18.57
CA GLU A 117 -4.50 -9.56 19.34
C GLU A 117 -3.85 -8.47 18.45
N LEU A 118 -4.58 -7.36 18.25
CA LEU A 118 -4.16 -6.28 17.36
C LEU A 118 -3.58 -5.08 18.12
N PRO A 119 -2.33 -4.65 17.84
CA PRO A 119 -1.76 -3.46 18.46
C PRO A 119 -2.42 -2.15 17.99
N TYR A 120 -3.25 -2.20 16.94
CA TYR A 120 -3.98 -1.07 16.36
C TYR A 120 -5.52 -1.24 16.45
N ALA A 121 -6.02 -2.01 17.42
CA ALA A 121 -7.46 -2.28 17.56
C ALA A 121 -8.32 -1.00 17.68
N THR A 122 -7.80 0.04 18.32
CA THR A 122 -8.47 1.35 18.41
C THR A 122 -8.66 1.98 17.03
N TYR A 123 -7.62 1.94 16.18
CA TYR A 123 -7.69 2.46 14.83
C TYR A 123 -8.74 1.69 13.99
N VAL A 124 -8.78 0.36 14.08
CA VAL A 124 -9.81 -0.45 13.37
C VAL A 124 -11.23 0.02 13.72
N GLY A 125 -11.48 0.28 14.99
CA GLY A 125 -12.77 0.78 15.43
C GLY A 125 -13.08 2.20 14.97
N LEU A 126 -12.07 3.07 14.83
CA LEU A 126 -12.26 4.40 14.28
C LEU A 126 -12.51 4.34 12.77
N GLU A 127 -11.67 3.62 12.03
CA GLU A 127 -11.78 3.41 10.58
C GLU A 127 -13.18 2.88 10.19
N ALA A 128 -13.70 1.90 10.92
CA ALA A 128 -15.00 1.31 10.63
C ALA A 128 -16.21 2.27 10.78
N ALA A 129 -16.06 3.33 11.58
CA ALA A 129 -17.14 4.28 11.87
C ALA A 129 -16.89 5.69 11.32
N ALA A 130 -15.79 5.89 10.61
CA ALA A 130 -15.55 7.12 9.89
C ALA A 130 -16.62 7.32 8.80
N VAL A 131 -16.97 8.58 8.56
CA VAL A 131 -17.78 9.03 7.40
C VAL A 131 -16.88 9.55 6.28
N SER A 132 -15.68 10.02 6.63
CA SER A 132 -14.64 10.39 5.67
C SER A 132 -13.27 9.94 6.19
N ILE A 133 -12.44 9.45 5.27
CA ILE A 133 -11.09 8.95 5.51
C ILE A 133 -10.18 9.60 4.48
N SER A 134 -9.26 10.44 4.94
CA SER A 134 -8.23 11.09 4.12
C SER A 134 -6.86 10.54 4.49
N ASP A 135 -6.21 9.86 3.55
CA ASP A 135 -5.00 9.07 3.81
C ASP A 135 -3.83 9.56 2.96
N PHE A 136 -2.72 9.93 3.60
CA PHE A 136 -1.48 10.26 2.90
C PHE A 136 -0.43 9.18 3.16
N GLU A 137 -0.01 8.52 2.08
CA GLU A 137 0.89 7.37 2.12
C GLU A 137 2.13 7.63 1.26
N PRO A 138 3.31 7.86 1.88
CA PRO A 138 4.54 8.17 1.15
C PRO A 138 5.30 6.93 0.66
N GLY A 139 4.95 5.72 1.10
CA GLY A 139 5.82 4.56 0.90
C GLY A 139 5.15 3.21 0.67
N VAL A 140 3.85 3.06 0.93
CA VAL A 140 3.08 1.83 0.70
C VAL A 140 1.66 2.16 0.23
N PHE A 141 0.95 1.21 -0.37
CA PHE A 141 -0.49 1.40 -0.60
C PHE A 141 -1.26 1.41 0.73
N PRO A 142 -2.34 2.23 0.86
CA PRO A 142 -3.23 2.24 2.01
C PRO A 142 -3.74 0.85 2.35
N GLY A 143 -3.87 0.55 3.64
CA GLY A 143 -4.33 -0.77 4.08
C GLY A 143 -5.68 -1.20 3.53
N LEU A 144 -6.56 -0.24 3.25
CA LEU A 144 -7.89 -0.45 2.65
C LEU A 144 -7.84 -0.76 1.15
N LEU A 145 -6.68 -0.63 0.50
CA LEU A 145 -6.49 -0.90 -0.92
C LEU A 145 -5.43 -1.99 -1.19
N GLN A 146 -4.96 -2.71 -0.17
CA GLN A 146 -3.91 -3.73 -0.33
C GLN A 146 -4.49 -5.11 -0.71
N THR A 147 -3.91 -5.74 -1.71
CA THR A 147 -4.13 -7.16 -2.00
C THR A 147 -3.48 -8.06 -0.92
N PRO A 148 -3.97 -9.29 -0.72
CA PRO A 148 -3.41 -10.20 0.28
C PRO A 148 -1.93 -10.52 0.06
N ALA A 149 -1.50 -10.64 -1.20
CA ALA A 149 -0.10 -10.92 -1.54
C ALA A 149 0.82 -9.72 -1.24
N TYR A 150 0.34 -8.50 -1.50
CA TYR A 150 1.08 -7.29 -1.18
C TYR A 150 1.20 -7.08 0.33
N ALA A 151 0.09 -7.24 1.06
CA ALA A 151 0.07 -7.15 2.52
C ALA A 151 0.99 -8.19 3.18
N ARG A 152 1.01 -9.43 2.65
CA ARG A 152 1.95 -10.47 3.09
C ARG A 152 3.40 -10.04 2.91
N ALA A 153 3.75 -9.55 1.73
CA ALA A 153 5.12 -9.13 1.42
C ALA A 153 5.61 -7.98 2.32
N ILE A 154 4.71 -7.05 2.71
CA ILE A 154 5.03 -6.03 3.74
C ILE A 154 5.34 -6.69 5.08
N HIS A 155 4.47 -7.58 5.56
CA HIS A 155 4.63 -8.21 6.87
C HIS A 155 5.85 -9.15 6.95
N GLU A 156 6.21 -9.81 5.85
CA GLU A 156 7.44 -10.62 5.75
C GLU A 156 8.72 -9.76 5.83
N GLY A 157 8.64 -8.49 5.43
CA GLY A 157 9.73 -7.51 5.54
C GLY A 157 9.80 -6.79 6.89
N ALA A 158 8.82 -6.97 7.78
CA ALA A 158 8.74 -6.25 9.05
C ALA A 158 9.80 -6.71 10.07
N MET A 159 10.22 -5.79 10.95
CA MET A 159 11.11 -6.07 12.07
C MET A 159 10.43 -5.69 13.40
N PRO A 160 10.43 -6.57 14.42
CA PRO A 160 10.93 -7.96 14.38
C PRO A 160 10.11 -8.85 13.43
N ARG A 161 10.72 -9.94 12.96
CA ARG A 161 10.04 -10.90 12.06
C ARG A 161 8.80 -11.47 12.75
N LEU A 162 7.69 -11.46 12.04
CA LEU A 162 6.43 -12.06 12.49
C LEU A 162 6.39 -13.54 12.12
N SER A 163 5.69 -14.34 12.92
CA SER A 163 5.42 -15.74 12.55
C SER A 163 4.40 -15.80 11.41
N PRO A 164 4.42 -16.85 10.56
CA PRO A 164 3.45 -17.00 9.47
C PRO A 164 1.99 -16.93 9.95
N ALA A 165 1.67 -17.53 11.10
CA ALA A 165 0.32 -17.50 11.68
C ALA A 165 -0.15 -16.09 12.03
N VAL A 166 0.74 -15.25 12.57
CA VAL A 166 0.42 -13.83 12.87
C VAL A 166 0.24 -13.04 11.58
N ILE A 167 1.02 -13.34 10.53
CA ILE A 167 0.87 -12.70 9.21
C ILE A 167 -0.50 -13.05 8.62
N ASP A 168 -0.88 -14.32 8.63
CA ASP A 168 -2.17 -14.80 8.11
C ASP A 168 -3.33 -14.13 8.84
N GLN A 169 -3.26 -14.07 10.16
CA GLN A 169 -4.25 -13.38 10.99
C GLN A 169 -4.36 -11.88 10.65
N ARG A 170 -3.24 -11.18 10.44
CA ARG A 170 -3.24 -9.76 10.06
C ARG A 170 -3.81 -9.52 8.66
N ILE A 171 -3.58 -10.44 7.73
CA ILE A 171 -4.14 -10.39 6.38
C ILE A 171 -5.67 -10.58 6.43
N GLU A 172 -6.15 -11.53 7.22
CA GLU A 172 -7.59 -11.76 7.42
C GLU A 172 -8.28 -10.50 7.97
N VAL A 173 -7.75 -9.93 9.05
CA VAL A 173 -8.26 -8.67 9.62
C VAL A 173 -8.26 -7.55 8.59
N ARG A 174 -7.23 -7.47 7.75
CA ARG A 174 -7.14 -6.45 6.69
C ARG A 174 -8.23 -6.63 5.63
N GLN A 175 -8.48 -7.86 5.19
CA GLN A 175 -9.57 -8.14 4.24
C GLN A 175 -10.94 -7.79 4.82
N THR A 176 -11.19 -8.10 6.09
CA THR A 176 -12.44 -7.73 6.77
C THR A 176 -12.60 -6.20 6.84
N ARG A 177 -11.53 -5.46 7.14
CA ARG A 177 -11.53 -3.98 7.17
C ARG A 177 -11.88 -3.37 5.81
N GLN A 178 -11.41 -3.95 4.71
CA GLN A 178 -11.64 -3.41 3.36
C GLN A 178 -13.12 -3.37 2.96
N GLN A 179 -13.95 -4.22 3.57
CA GLN A 179 -15.39 -4.30 3.28
C GLN A 179 -16.14 -3.00 3.59
N ILE A 180 -15.56 -2.10 4.40
CA ILE A 180 -16.17 -0.79 4.68
C ILE A 180 -16.32 0.07 3.43
N LEU A 181 -15.48 -0.12 2.40
CA LEU A 181 -15.56 0.68 1.17
C LEU A 181 -16.75 0.30 0.29
N THR A 182 -17.28 -0.92 0.47
CA THR A 182 -18.34 -1.50 -0.37
C THR A 182 -19.66 -1.71 0.37
N ARG A 183 -19.78 -1.22 1.62
CA ARG A 183 -21.03 -1.35 2.38
C ARG A 183 -22.16 -0.57 1.69
N ALA A 184 -23.36 -1.14 1.68
CA ALA A 184 -24.50 -0.54 0.99
C ALA A 184 -24.97 0.78 1.64
N GLU A 185 -24.83 0.88 2.95
CA GLU A 185 -25.22 2.04 3.76
C GLU A 185 -24.00 2.63 4.45
N ASP A 186 -23.93 3.95 4.53
CA ASP A 186 -22.91 4.73 5.23
C ASP A 186 -21.46 4.54 4.73
N ALA A 187 -21.17 3.95 3.57
CA ALA A 187 -19.78 3.78 3.08
C ALA A 187 -18.98 5.11 3.18
N PRO A 188 -17.77 5.11 3.78
CA PRO A 188 -17.04 6.35 3.97
C PRO A 188 -16.56 6.89 2.63
N GLU A 189 -16.49 8.21 2.53
CA GLU A 189 -15.68 8.85 1.49
C GLU A 189 -14.21 8.56 1.78
N PHE A 190 -13.54 7.83 0.89
CA PHE A 190 -12.14 7.48 1.03
C PHE A 190 -11.30 8.21 -0.02
N TRP A 191 -10.38 9.06 0.44
CA TRP A 191 -9.45 9.79 -0.41
C TRP A 191 -8.02 9.45 -0.02
N ALA A 192 -7.30 8.78 -0.92
CA ALA A 192 -5.87 8.51 -0.76
C ALA A 192 -5.04 9.44 -1.66
N VAL A 193 -4.02 10.06 -1.08
CA VAL A 193 -2.93 10.68 -1.83
C VAL A 193 -1.69 9.81 -1.63
N LEU A 194 -1.19 9.25 -2.73
CA LEU A 194 -0.01 8.38 -2.72
C LEU A 194 1.17 9.15 -3.29
N ASP A 195 2.31 9.11 -2.60
CA ASP A 195 3.55 9.53 -3.23
C ASP A 195 3.88 8.57 -4.40
N GLU A 196 4.42 9.12 -5.49
CA GLU A 196 4.79 8.32 -6.66
C GLU A 196 5.71 7.14 -6.29
N ALA A 197 6.55 7.27 -5.24
CA ALA A 197 7.40 6.20 -4.73
C ALA A 197 6.66 4.90 -4.42
N VAL A 198 5.39 4.96 -4.01
CA VAL A 198 4.53 3.79 -3.76
C VAL A 198 4.42 2.90 -4.99
N LEU A 199 4.41 3.48 -6.19
CA LEU A 199 4.31 2.75 -7.45
C LEU A 199 5.66 2.10 -7.84
N HIS A 200 6.78 2.62 -7.34
CA HIS A 200 8.14 2.21 -7.76
C HIS A 200 8.80 1.18 -6.85
N ARG A 201 8.46 1.12 -5.56
CA ARG A 201 9.00 0.09 -4.66
C ARG A 201 8.38 -1.28 -4.98
N ALA A 202 9.21 -2.22 -5.44
CA ALA A 202 8.76 -3.54 -5.89
C ALA A 202 8.44 -4.51 -4.72
N VAL A 203 7.46 -4.16 -3.88
CA VAL A 203 7.01 -4.98 -2.74
C VAL A 203 6.42 -6.29 -3.24
N GLY A 204 6.98 -7.43 -2.80
CA GLY A 204 6.60 -8.76 -3.30
C GLY A 204 7.00 -9.05 -4.75
N GLY A 205 7.77 -8.14 -5.38
CA GLY A 205 8.23 -8.24 -6.75
C GLY A 205 7.20 -7.84 -7.83
N PRO A 206 7.58 -7.91 -9.12
CA PRO A 206 6.78 -7.39 -10.22
C PRO A 206 5.38 -7.99 -10.35
N ALA A 207 5.24 -9.30 -10.11
CA ALA A 207 3.95 -9.97 -10.24
C ALA A 207 2.94 -9.44 -9.21
N VAL A 208 3.37 -9.30 -7.95
CA VAL A 208 2.53 -8.76 -6.86
C VAL A 208 2.17 -7.31 -7.14
N MET A 209 3.15 -6.48 -7.54
CA MET A 209 2.91 -5.07 -7.85
C MET A 209 1.92 -4.85 -9.00
N SER A 210 1.99 -5.65 -10.07
CA SER A 210 1.02 -5.51 -11.16
C SER A 210 -0.42 -5.76 -10.71
N VAL A 211 -0.63 -6.81 -9.91
CA VAL A 211 -1.96 -7.14 -9.36
C VAL A 211 -2.40 -6.10 -8.34
N GLN A 212 -1.48 -5.60 -7.52
CA GLN A 212 -1.75 -4.55 -6.55
C GLN A 212 -2.23 -3.25 -7.23
N ILE A 213 -1.54 -2.81 -8.28
CA ILE A 213 -1.92 -1.58 -9.00
C ILE A 213 -3.26 -1.78 -9.73
N ASP A 214 -3.47 -2.93 -10.38
CA ASP A 214 -4.75 -3.25 -11.01
C ASP A 214 -5.91 -3.21 -10.00
N HIS A 215 -5.72 -3.80 -8.82
CA HIS A 215 -6.71 -3.77 -7.74
C HIS A 215 -7.04 -2.36 -7.25
N VAL A 216 -6.06 -1.47 -7.16
CA VAL A 216 -6.29 -0.05 -6.80
C VAL A 216 -7.11 0.65 -7.88
N MET A 217 -6.80 0.41 -9.16
CA MET A 217 -7.58 0.97 -10.27
C MET A 217 -9.01 0.44 -10.30
N GLU A 218 -9.25 -0.83 -9.95
CA GLU A 218 -10.59 -1.39 -9.78
C GLU A 218 -11.33 -0.72 -8.62
N ALA A 219 -10.69 -0.54 -7.47
CA ALA A 219 -11.28 0.15 -6.32
C ALA A 219 -11.65 1.60 -6.63
N CYS A 220 -10.89 2.29 -7.49
CA CYS A 220 -11.22 3.64 -7.97
C CYS A 220 -12.54 3.69 -8.76
N GLN A 221 -13.10 2.57 -9.21
CA GLN A 221 -14.41 2.54 -9.86
C GLN A 221 -15.57 2.73 -8.87
N LEU A 222 -15.32 2.58 -7.56
CA LEU A 222 -16.30 2.88 -6.53
C LEU A 222 -16.54 4.40 -6.46
N PRO A 223 -17.79 4.86 -6.29
CA PRO A 223 -18.12 6.29 -6.30
C PRO A 223 -17.55 7.04 -5.08
N ASN A 224 -17.30 6.34 -3.98
CA ASN A 224 -16.77 6.88 -2.73
C ASN A 224 -15.25 6.74 -2.60
N VAL A 225 -14.53 6.30 -3.64
CA VAL A 225 -13.08 6.10 -3.61
C VAL A 225 -12.38 7.03 -4.60
N MET A 226 -11.44 7.83 -4.08
CA MET A 226 -10.54 8.68 -4.85
C MET A 226 -9.10 8.34 -4.52
N VAL A 227 -8.28 8.11 -5.53
CA VAL A 227 -6.82 7.93 -5.39
C VAL A 227 -6.12 8.90 -6.32
N GLN A 228 -5.22 9.70 -5.77
CA GLN A 228 -4.37 10.62 -6.52
C GLN A 228 -2.90 10.32 -6.29
N ILE A 229 -2.07 10.54 -7.31
CA ILE A 229 -0.63 10.40 -7.20
C ILE A 229 0.03 11.78 -7.07
N LEU A 230 0.81 11.96 -6.00
CA LEU A 230 1.73 13.07 -5.86
C LEU A 230 3.01 12.73 -6.63
N ALA A 231 3.14 13.29 -7.84
CA ALA A 231 4.27 13.04 -8.72
C ALA A 231 5.59 13.60 -8.16
N PHE A 232 6.72 12.97 -8.48
CA PHE A 232 8.05 13.43 -8.01
C PHE A 232 8.38 14.88 -8.42
N GLY A 233 7.83 15.34 -9.53
CA GLY A 233 7.98 16.73 -10.00
C GLY A 233 7.38 17.78 -9.05
N ALA A 234 6.52 17.39 -8.09
CA ALA A 234 5.95 18.30 -7.10
C ALA A 234 6.99 18.87 -6.13
N GLY A 235 8.14 18.19 -5.96
CA GLY A 235 9.21 18.63 -5.08
C GLY A 235 8.79 18.67 -3.61
N ALA A 236 9.19 19.73 -2.89
CA ALA A 236 8.89 19.84 -1.47
C ALA A 236 7.39 20.07 -1.20
N HIS A 237 6.82 19.26 -0.32
CA HIS A 237 5.39 19.28 0.03
C HIS A 237 5.21 19.24 1.56
N PRO A 238 4.03 19.61 2.09
CA PRO A 238 3.85 19.84 3.54
C PRO A 238 3.90 18.59 4.42
N ALA A 239 4.08 17.41 3.84
CA ALA A 239 4.07 16.12 4.55
C ALA A 239 5.29 15.23 4.19
N LEU A 240 6.39 15.82 3.71
CA LEU A 240 7.60 15.08 3.27
C LEU A 240 8.04 13.98 4.25
N ASP A 241 8.06 14.29 5.54
CA ASP A 241 8.51 13.37 6.60
C ASP A 241 7.34 12.80 7.43
N SER A 242 6.14 12.74 6.86
CA SER A 242 4.93 12.33 7.57
C SER A 242 4.13 11.30 6.79
N THR A 243 3.48 10.41 7.52
CA THR A 243 2.39 9.56 7.04
C THR A 243 1.23 9.75 8.01
N PHE A 244 0.01 9.88 7.52
CA PHE A 244 -1.14 10.09 8.40
C PHE A 244 -2.45 9.72 7.73
N THR A 245 -3.40 9.33 8.58
CA THR A 245 -4.79 9.14 8.20
C THR A 245 -5.65 10.07 9.04
N LEU A 246 -6.39 10.97 8.38
CA LEU A 246 -7.41 11.80 9.01
C LEU A 246 -8.75 11.07 8.93
N LEU A 247 -9.33 10.79 10.10
CA LEU A 247 -10.62 10.13 10.25
C LEU A 247 -11.64 11.16 10.74
N GLU A 248 -12.72 11.34 9.99
CA GLU A 248 -13.83 12.21 10.35
C GLU A 248 -15.09 11.40 10.60
N PHE A 249 -15.91 11.89 11.52
CA PHE A 249 -17.09 11.20 12.03
C PHE A 249 -18.31 12.11 11.89
N ALA A 250 -19.50 11.54 11.97
CA ALA A 250 -20.70 12.34 12.15
C ALA A 250 -20.64 13.11 13.48
N ASP A 251 -21.21 14.31 13.49
CA ASP A 251 -21.38 15.08 14.73
C ASP A 251 -22.11 14.25 15.80
N PRO A 252 -21.75 14.39 17.09
CA PRO A 252 -20.83 15.37 17.68
C PRO A 252 -19.39 14.86 17.87
N VAL A 253 -18.98 13.78 17.19
CA VAL A 253 -17.67 13.15 17.44
C VAL A 253 -16.56 13.94 16.74
N PRO A 254 -15.54 14.43 17.48
CA PRO A 254 -14.44 15.16 16.86
C PRO A 254 -13.61 14.25 15.96
N GLY A 255 -13.10 14.81 14.85
CA GLY A 255 -12.17 14.13 13.97
C GLY A 255 -10.86 13.75 14.69
N VAL A 256 -10.19 12.73 14.17
CA VAL A 256 -8.95 12.17 14.74
C VAL A 256 -7.91 12.03 13.65
N VAL A 257 -6.70 12.50 13.91
CA VAL A 257 -5.54 12.18 13.06
C VAL A 257 -4.82 10.99 13.68
N TYR A 258 -4.65 9.95 12.88
CA TYR A 258 -3.83 8.79 13.20
C TYR A 258 -2.47 8.93 12.50
N VAL A 259 -1.40 8.78 13.27
CA VAL A 259 -0.02 8.72 12.77
C VAL A 259 0.59 7.42 13.22
N GLU A 260 0.98 6.59 12.26
CA GLU A 260 1.68 5.34 12.52
C GLU A 260 3.19 5.58 12.59
N GLY A 261 3.83 5.10 13.66
CA GLY A 261 5.27 5.15 13.85
C GLY A 261 5.84 3.77 14.17
N LEU A 262 7.17 3.65 14.08
CA LEU A 262 7.87 2.38 14.28
C LEU A 262 7.66 1.75 15.68
N VAL A 263 7.51 2.59 16.71
CA VAL A 263 7.44 2.15 18.12
C VAL A 263 6.04 2.39 18.72
N GLY A 264 5.11 2.92 17.94
CA GLY A 264 3.78 3.21 18.46
C GLY A 264 2.90 4.00 17.50
N GLN A 265 1.71 4.31 17.98
CA GLN A 265 0.67 5.02 17.24
C GLN A 265 0.30 6.28 18.00
N VAL A 266 0.10 7.38 17.27
CA VAL A 266 -0.32 8.66 17.85
C VAL A 266 -1.71 8.99 17.34
N TYR A 267 -2.58 9.40 18.27
CA TYR A 267 -3.92 9.91 17.97
C TYR A 267 -3.98 11.38 18.38
N LEU A 268 -4.19 12.27 17.41
CA LEU A 268 -4.34 13.70 17.66
C LEU A 268 -5.82 14.07 17.55
N GLU A 269 -6.40 14.52 18.66
CA GLU A 269 -7.83 14.84 18.77
C GLU A 269 -8.07 16.33 19.08
N ARG A 270 -7.01 17.13 19.28
CA ARG A 270 -7.18 18.57 19.55
C ARG A 270 -7.68 19.26 18.28
N PRO A 271 -8.73 20.12 18.36
CA PRO A 271 -9.30 20.76 17.17
C PRO A 271 -8.30 21.48 16.28
N GLN A 272 -7.32 22.17 16.89
CA GLN A 272 -6.26 22.87 16.17
C GLN A 272 -5.30 21.94 15.42
N ASP A 273 -5.01 20.75 15.97
CA ASP A 273 -4.13 19.77 15.35
C ASP A 273 -4.85 19.14 14.15
N VAL A 274 -6.10 18.71 14.35
CA VAL A 274 -6.95 18.15 13.28
C VAL A 274 -7.14 19.17 12.15
N TYR A 275 -7.41 20.44 12.48
CA TYR A 275 -7.54 21.51 11.49
C TYR A 275 -6.25 21.70 10.68
N ARG A 276 -5.07 21.66 11.33
CA ARG A 276 -3.79 21.74 10.63
C ARG A 276 -3.60 20.58 9.64
N TYR A 277 -3.92 19.36 10.04
CA TYR A 277 -3.81 18.19 9.15
C TYR A 277 -4.79 18.24 7.98
N ARG A 278 -6.02 18.78 8.16
CA ARG A 278 -6.92 19.07 7.04
C ARG A 278 -6.29 20.01 6.02
N GLN A 279 -5.71 21.12 6.47
CA GLN A 279 -5.03 22.07 5.59
C GLN A 279 -3.85 21.44 4.84
N VAL A 280 -3.08 20.58 5.53
CA VAL A 280 -1.98 19.82 4.91
C VAL A 280 -2.52 18.89 3.83
N PHE A 281 -3.55 18.09 4.13
CA PHE A 281 -4.16 17.17 3.18
C PHE A 281 -4.75 17.89 1.96
N ASP A 282 -5.46 19.00 2.18
CA ASP A 282 -5.99 19.83 1.11
C ASP A 282 -4.91 20.34 0.16
N ARG A 283 -3.74 20.70 0.70
CA ARG A 283 -2.60 21.14 -0.10
C ARG A 283 -1.98 19.97 -0.88
N LEU A 284 -1.85 18.79 -0.27
CA LEU A 284 -1.37 17.58 -0.96
C LEU A 284 -2.27 17.23 -2.15
N ARG A 285 -3.59 17.21 -1.93
CA ARG A 285 -4.59 16.99 -2.99
C ARG A 285 -4.44 17.95 -4.16
N LYS A 286 -4.26 19.25 -3.88
CA LYS A 286 -4.09 20.28 -4.93
C LYS A 286 -2.77 20.17 -5.70
N MET A 287 -1.74 19.60 -5.07
CA MET A 287 -0.43 19.38 -5.69
C MET A 287 -0.35 18.05 -6.46
N SER A 288 -1.28 17.13 -6.19
CA SER A 288 -1.32 15.81 -6.81
C SER A 288 -1.94 15.87 -8.20
N LEU A 289 -1.62 14.87 -9.02
CA LEU A 289 -2.23 14.68 -10.33
C LEU A 289 -3.75 14.55 -10.22
N GLY A 290 -4.46 14.94 -11.29
CA GLY A 290 -5.89 14.68 -11.42
C GLY A 290 -6.21 13.19 -11.37
N ARG A 291 -7.50 12.85 -11.27
CA ARG A 291 -7.96 11.44 -11.23
C ARG A 291 -7.53 10.68 -12.48
N GLU A 292 -7.78 11.25 -13.66
CA GLU A 292 -7.47 10.63 -14.95
C GLU A 292 -5.97 10.45 -15.14
N GLU A 293 -5.17 11.47 -14.83
CA GLU A 293 -3.71 11.44 -14.92
C GLU A 293 -3.09 10.42 -13.94
N SER A 294 -3.65 10.33 -12.73
CA SER A 294 -3.25 9.33 -11.73
C SER A 294 -3.52 7.90 -12.22
N ILE A 295 -4.70 7.67 -12.82
CA ILE A 295 -5.04 6.38 -13.44
C ILE A 295 -4.11 6.06 -14.61
N GLU A 296 -3.82 7.03 -15.48
CA GLU A 296 -2.92 6.83 -16.62
C GLU A 296 -1.51 6.44 -16.16
N LEU A 297 -0.98 7.10 -15.13
CA LEU A 297 0.31 6.77 -14.54
C LEU A 297 0.31 5.34 -13.95
N MET A 298 -0.76 4.96 -13.25
CA MET A 298 -0.94 3.61 -12.73
C MET A 298 -1.03 2.56 -13.85
N ILE A 299 -1.73 2.84 -14.95
CA ILE A 299 -1.80 1.96 -16.13
C ILE A 299 -0.40 1.73 -16.70
N LYS A 300 0.35 2.81 -16.95
CA LYS A 300 1.73 2.74 -17.46
C LYS A 300 2.60 1.89 -16.54
N LYS A 301 2.52 2.11 -15.22
CA LYS A 301 3.31 1.35 -14.25
C LYS A 301 2.91 -0.13 -14.15
N SER A 302 1.62 -0.43 -14.15
CA SER A 302 1.11 -1.81 -14.16
C SER A 302 1.60 -2.57 -15.40
N ALA A 303 1.54 -1.94 -16.59
CA ALA A 303 2.05 -2.51 -17.83
C ALA A 303 3.55 -2.81 -17.78
N LEU A 304 4.35 -1.91 -17.18
CA LEU A 304 5.77 -2.14 -16.95
C LEU A 304 5.99 -3.38 -16.05
N TYR A 305 5.29 -3.53 -14.93
CA TYR A 305 5.44 -4.73 -14.10
C TYR A 305 4.97 -6.02 -14.80
N LYS A 306 3.92 -5.95 -15.63
CA LYS A 306 3.44 -7.08 -16.44
C LYS A 306 4.47 -7.52 -17.50
N SER A 307 5.19 -6.58 -18.12
CA SER A 307 6.25 -6.92 -19.08
C SER A 307 7.41 -7.67 -18.42
N HIS A 308 7.69 -7.38 -17.14
CA HIS A 308 8.67 -8.13 -16.33
C HIS A 308 8.17 -9.55 -16.00
N ARG A 309 6.86 -9.77 -15.85
CA ARG A 309 6.26 -11.10 -15.64
C ARG A 309 6.48 -12.05 -16.82
N GLY A 310 6.56 -11.52 -18.05
CA GLY A 310 6.86 -12.29 -19.27
C GLY A 310 8.28 -12.88 -19.31
N LEU A 311 9.20 -12.37 -18.49
CA LEU A 311 10.58 -12.85 -18.38
C LEU A 311 10.74 -14.00 -17.37
N CYS A 312 9.72 -14.26 -16.53
CA CYS A 312 9.81 -15.18 -15.39
C CYS A 312 8.86 -16.39 -15.50
N ARG A 313 8.59 -16.90 -16.70
CA ARG A 313 7.99 -18.23 -16.88
C ARG A 313 9.09 -19.29 -16.88
N THR A 314 9.38 -19.86 -15.72
CA THR A 314 10.14 -21.11 -15.61
C THR A 314 9.33 -22.24 -16.29
N ARG A 315 9.83 -22.80 -17.40
CA ARG A 315 9.30 -24.03 -17.98
C ARG A 315 9.44 -25.18 -16.96
N PRO A 316 8.51 -26.16 -16.90
CA PRO A 316 8.64 -27.31 -16.01
C PRO A 316 9.89 -28.11 -16.35
N SER A 317 10.70 -28.44 -15.35
CA SER A 317 11.90 -29.25 -15.54
C SER A 317 11.53 -30.68 -15.94
N ALA A 318 11.85 -31.07 -17.17
CA ALA A 318 11.99 -32.48 -17.50
C ALA A 318 13.17 -33.05 -16.67
N ARG A 319 12.92 -34.17 -15.98
CA ARG A 319 13.90 -34.86 -15.14
C ARG A 319 15.18 -35.15 -15.93
N VAL A 320 16.32 -34.71 -15.43
CA VAL A 320 17.64 -35.25 -15.78
C VAL A 320 18.39 -35.55 -14.50
N ALA A 321 18.98 -36.74 -14.48
CA ALA A 321 19.64 -37.36 -13.34
C ALA A 321 20.89 -36.61 -12.86
N ALA A 322 21.28 -36.98 -11.64
CA ALA A 322 22.31 -36.41 -10.78
C ALA A 322 23.70 -36.18 -11.42
N GLY A 323 24.34 -35.08 -11.01
CA GLY A 323 25.76 -34.80 -11.24
C GLY A 323 26.15 -33.42 -10.67
N GLN A 324 27.21 -33.37 -9.87
CA GLN A 324 27.58 -32.33 -8.91
C GLN A 324 28.33 -31.08 -9.46
N ARG A 325 28.29 -30.01 -8.64
CA ARG A 325 29.28 -28.91 -8.40
C ARG A 325 29.17 -27.58 -9.18
N ALA A 326 29.56 -26.52 -8.45
CA ALA A 326 29.17 -25.11 -8.55
C ALA A 326 30.11 -24.23 -9.39
N GLY A 327 29.59 -23.11 -9.94
CA GLY A 327 30.35 -22.13 -10.75
C GLY A 327 29.84 -20.67 -10.67
N VAL A 328 30.74 -19.71 -10.89
CA VAL A 328 30.58 -18.24 -10.80
C VAL A 328 30.01 -17.65 -12.12
N ARG A 329 29.26 -16.52 -12.09
CA ARG A 329 28.21 -16.11 -13.07
C ARG A 329 28.48 -14.79 -13.85
N GLY A 330 28.42 -14.78 -15.20
CA GLY A 330 28.53 -13.58 -16.10
C GLY A 330 27.27 -13.26 -16.96
N PHE A 331 27.21 -12.07 -17.62
CA PHE A 331 26.04 -11.46 -18.32
C PHE A 331 26.22 -11.30 -19.87
N CYS A 332 25.12 -11.31 -20.64
CA CYS A 332 25.01 -11.01 -22.09
C CYS A 332 24.04 -9.84 -22.36
N ILE A 333 24.19 -9.13 -23.48
CA ILE A 333 23.31 -8.04 -23.95
C ILE A 333 22.66 -8.42 -25.29
N THR A 334 21.40 -8.05 -25.50
CA THR A 334 20.69 -8.18 -26.78
C THR A 334 20.09 -6.82 -27.15
N LEU A 335 20.33 -6.38 -28.39
CA LEU A 335 19.77 -5.17 -28.99
C LEU A 335 18.70 -5.58 -30.00
N ASN A 336 17.46 -5.16 -29.77
CA ASN A 336 16.42 -5.08 -30.80
C ASN A 336 15.83 -3.66 -30.74
N ASP A 337 15.29 -3.17 -31.86
CA ASP A 337 14.83 -1.79 -32.17
C ASP A 337 13.80 -1.14 -31.22
N SER A 338 13.63 -1.61 -29.98
CA SER A 338 12.80 -0.91 -28.99
C SER A 338 13.16 -1.19 -27.52
N ALA A 339 14.31 -1.80 -27.20
CA ALA A 339 14.86 -1.84 -25.83
C ALA A 339 16.17 -2.63 -25.74
N LEU A 340 17.18 -2.04 -25.10
CA LEU A 340 18.40 -2.71 -24.68
C LEU A 340 18.08 -3.72 -23.55
N ARG A 341 18.25 -5.04 -23.79
CA ARG A 341 18.00 -6.08 -22.76
C ARG A 341 19.30 -6.78 -22.37
N LEU A 342 19.66 -6.72 -21.08
CA LEU A 342 20.69 -7.55 -20.45
C LEU A 342 20.09 -8.89 -19.99
N ARG A 343 20.63 -10.03 -20.45
CA ARG A 343 20.27 -11.38 -20.00
C ARG A 343 21.47 -12.15 -19.48
N ARG A 344 21.26 -12.99 -18.47
CA ARG A 344 22.26 -13.90 -17.86
C ARG A 344 21.95 -15.34 -18.27
N GLN A 345 22.72 -15.96 -19.19
CA GLN A 345 23.06 -17.40 -19.19
C GLN A 345 23.83 -17.85 -20.45
N CYS A 346 24.74 -18.80 -20.22
CA CYS A 346 25.77 -19.33 -21.12
C CYS A 346 25.49 -20.81 -21.46
N SER A 347 26.09 -21.33 -22.55
CA SER A 347 26.39 -22.76 -22.67
C SER A 347 27.70 -23.03 -23.44
N ARG A 348 28.44 -24.00 -22.91
CA ARG A 348 29.66 -24.69 -23.40
C ARG A 348 31.02 -24.01 -23.21
N SER A 349 31.97 -24.91 -23.01
CA SER A 349 33.20 -24.87 -22.21
C SER A 349 34.46 -24.54 -22.98
N GLU A 350 35.42 -23.87 -22.32
CA GLU A 350 36.80 -24.35 -22.15
C GLU A 350 37.61 -23.42 -21.21
N GLY A 351 38.44 -24.02 -20.34
CA GLY A 351 39.63 -23.45 -19.69
C GLY A 351 39.54 -22.15 -18.87
N ILE A 352 39.67 -22.25 -17.54
CA ILE A 352 40.19 -21.12 -16.74
C ILE A 352 41.70 -21.09 -16.91
N VAL A 353 42.21 -20.05 -17.59
CA VAL A 353 43.61 -19.64 -17.51
C VAL A 353 43.65 -18.39 -16.63
N MET A 354 44.40 -18.46 -15.52
CA MET A 354 44.77 -17.29 -14.73
C MET A 354 45.81 -16.51 -15.53
N TYR A 355 45.54 -15.28 -15.94
CA TYR A 355 46.58 -14.38 -16.45
C TYR A 355 46.91 -13.30 -15.42
N GLU A 356 48.20 -13.19 -15.14
CA GLU A 356 48.83 -12.06 -14.48
C GLU A 356 48.57 -10.76 -15.27
N THR A 357 48.60 -9.65 -14.53
CA THR A 357 48.57 -8.27 -15.02
C THR A 357 49.58 -8.06 -16.13
N GLY A 358 49.12 -8.15 -17.39
CA GLY A 358 49.95 -7.86 -18.56
C GLY A 358 49.56 -8.53 -19.88
N SER A 359 48.47 -9.30 -19.98
CA SER A 359 48.17 -10.01 -21.23
C SER A 359 47.48 -9.12 -22.28
N SER A 360 48.05 -9.13 -23.49
CA SER A 360 47.40 -8.70 -24.73
C SER A 360 46.00 -9.31 -24.82
N GLY A 361 44.98 -8.54 -25.22
CA GLY A 361 43.54 -8.88 -25.15
C GLY A 361 43.04 -10.12 -25.91
N ARG A 362 43.92 -11.05 -26.30
CA ARG A 362 43.62 -12.33 -26.95
C ARG A 362 43.12 -13.42 -25.98
N ASP A 363 43.40 -13.32 -24.68
CA ASP A 363 43.04 -14.36 -23.68
C ASP A 363 41.71 -14.09 -22.95
N LEU A 364 40.93 -13.10 -23.39
CA LEU A 364 39.65 -12.76 -22.78
C LEU A 364 38.52 -13.68 -23.26
N VAL A 365 37.58 -14.01 -22.37
CA VAL A 365 36.37 -14.75 -22.73
C VAL A 365 35.34 -13.77 -23.31
N TRP A 366 35.26 -13.74 -24.63
CA TRP A 366 34.38 -12.84 -25.39
C TRP A 366 32.96 -13.39 -25.49
N CYS A 367 31.98 -12.55 -25.18
CA CYS A 367 30.56 -12.85 -25.25
C CYS A 367 29.91 -12.08 -26.41
N LYS A 368 29.24 -12.80 -27.32
CA LYS A 368 28.51 -12.25 -28.46
C LYS A 368 27.01 -12.26 -28.22
N ALA A 369 26.28 -11.29 -28.78
CA ALA A 369 24.82 -11.28 -28.76
C ALA A 369 24.23 -12.50 -29.52
N GLN A 370 23.16 -13.09 -28.99
CA GLN A 370 22.51 -14.27 -29.59
C GLN A 370 21.50 -13.94 -30.71
N SER A 371 21.20 -12.66 -30.93
CA SER A 371 20.48 -12.17 -32.12
C SER A 371 21.02 -10.81 -32.52
N SER A 372 21.17 -10.59 -33.82
CA SER A 372 21.46 -9.30 -34.43
C SER A 372 20.50 -9.06 -35.58
N VAL A 373 20.09 -7.81 -35.77
CA VAL A 373 19.52 -7.38 -37.05
C VAL A 373 20.65 -7.52 -38.07
N GLY A 374 20.40 -8.09 -39.24
CA GLY A 374 21.45 -8.55 -40.18
C GLY A 374 22.29 -7.45 -40.86
N ASP A 375 22.46 -6.29 -40.23
CA ASP A 375 23.18 -5.11 -40.74
C ASP A 375 24.71 -5.25 -40.67
N GLY A 376 25.19 -6.22 -39.89
CA GLY A 376 26.61 -6.52 -39.81
C GLY A 376 27.42 -5.68 -38.83
N ALA A 377 26.80 -4.93 -37.93
CA ALA A 377 27.46 -4.10 -36.90
C ALA A 377 27.46 -4.76 -35.51
N CYS A 378 27.88 -6.03 -35.42
CA CYS A 378 27.87 -6.77 -34.15
C CYS A 378 29.13 -6.52 -33.33
N VAL A 379 28.97 -6.28 -32.02
CA VAL A 379 30.09 -6.17 -31.07
C VAL A 379 30.14 -7.36 -30.09
N GLU A 380 31.34 -7.69 -29.63
CA GLU A 380 31.59 -8.67 -28.57
C GLU A 380 32.06 -7.97 -27.29
N LEU A 381 31.70 -8.51 -26.14
CA LEU A 381 32.02 -7.95 -24.83
C LEU A 381 32.80 -8.95 -23.98
N ALA A 382 33.83 -8.51 -23.27
CA ALA A 382 34.53 -9.32 -22.29
C ALA A 382 34.69 -8.57 -20.95
N PRO A 383 34.27 -9.16 -19.81
CA PRO A 383 34.58 -8.60 -18.51
C PRO A 383 36.09 -8.77 -18.22
N THR A 384 36.68 -7.73 -17.67
CA THR A 384 38.07 -7.71 -17.19
C THR A 384 38.09 -7.19 -15.75
N ASP A 385 39.26 -7.12 -15.11
CA ASP A 385 39.37 -6.63 -13.74
C ASP A 385 38.95 -5.14 -13.65
N GLY A 386 37.73 -4.89 -13.17
CA GLY A 386 37.13 -3.57 -13.01
C GLY A 386 36.68 -2.85 -14.30
N MET A 387 36.87 -3.46 -15.49
CA MET A 387 36.55 -2.84 -16.79
C MET A 387 35.76 -3.78 -17.70
N VAL A 388 35.13 -3.20 -18.73
CA VAL A 388 34.43 -3.91 -19.81
C VAL A 388 35.17 -3.64 -21.12
N ALA A 389 35.66 -4.71 -21.75
CA ALA A 389 36.28 -4.65 -23.07
C ALA A 389 35.23 -4.89 -24.17
N VAL A 390 35.33 -4.15 -25.28
CA VAL A 390 34.40 -4.18 -26.42
C VAL A 390 35.21 -4.25 -27.72
N ARG A 391 34.83 -5.13 -28.65
CA ARG A 391 35.45 -5.24 -29.99
C ARG A 391 34.43 -5.53 -31.08
N ASP A 392 34.82 -5.34 -32.33
CA ASP A 392 34.02 -5.78 -33.49
C ASP A 392 34.03 -7.32 -33.58
N SER A 393 32.86 -7.93 -33.71
CA SER A 393 32.72 -9.38 -33.86
C SER A 393 33.30 -9.92 -35.18
N LYS A 394 33.50 -9.06 -36.18
CA LYS A 394 34.01 -9.43 -37.52
C LYS A 394 35.51 -9.20 -37.67
N ASP A 395 36.11 -8.44 -36.76
CA ASP A 395 37.55 -8.23 -36.68
C ASP A 395 38.08 -8.57 -35.26
N PRO A 396 38.17 -9.87 -34.89
CA PRO A 396 38.56 -10.30 -33.55
C PRO A 396 40.00 -9.89 -33.17
N ASP A 397 40.85 -9.66 -34.17
CA ASP A 397 42.23 -9.16 -34.01
C ASP A 397 42.32 -7.63 -34.07
N GLY A 398 41.20 -6.95 -34.30
CA GLY A 398 41.07 -5.51 -34.36
C GLY A 398 41.19 -4.80 -33.00
N PRO A 399 41.05 -3.47 -32.99
CA PRO A 399 41.18 -2.67 -31.78
C PRO A 399 40.12 -3.02 -30.73
N VAL A 400 40.56 -3.13 -29.47
CA VAL A 400 39.69 -3.37 -28.31
C VAL A 400 39.50 -2.08 -27.53
N LEU A 401 38.25 -1.62 -27.43
CA LEU A 401 37.88 -0.50 -26.58
C LEU A 401 37.69 -0.99 -25.14
N ARG A 402 38.08 -0.19 -24.14
CA ARG A 402 37.94 -0.53 -22.72
C ARG A 402 37.23 0.60 -21.99
N TYR A 403 36.24 0.23 -21.20
CA TYR A 403 35.44 1.15 -20.40
C TYR A 403 35.52 0.76 -18.94
N THR A 404 35.60 1.74 -18.05
CA THR A 404 35.39 1.48 -16.62
C THR A 404 33.97 0.98 -16.38
N ALA A 405 33.75 0.30 -15.25
CA ALA A 405 32.41 -0.08 -14.85
C ALA A 405 31.45 1.13 -14.78
N ALA A 406 31.93 2.31 -14.34
CA ALA A 406 31.10 3.51 -14.23
C ALA A 406 30.68 4.06 -15.61
N GLU A 407 31.63 4.17 -16.55
CA GLU A 407 31.35 4.61 -17.93
C GLU A 407 30.40 3.64 -18.64
N TRP A 408 30.59 2.34 -18.42
CA TRP A 408 29.70 1.33 -18.98
C TRP A 408 28.27 1.43 -18.43
N HIS A 409 28.10 1.63 -17.13
CA HIS A 409 26.77 1.84 -16.54
C HIS A 409 26.13 3.14 -17.05
N ALA A 410 26.89 4.23 -17.15
CA ALA A 410 26.40 5.50 -17.68
C ALA A 410 25.93 5.38 -19.14
N PHE A 411 26.72 4.71 -19.99
CA PHE A 411 26.34 4.41 -21.37
C PHE A 411 25.05 3.58 -21.44
N LEU A 412 24.95 2.50 -20.65
CA LEU A 412 23.75 1.66 -20.64
C LEU A 412 22.50 2.41 -20.15
N ASP A 413 22.65 3.31 -19.19
CA ASP A 413 21.54 4.09 -18.68
C ASP A 413 21.09 5.19 -19.66
N GLY A 414 22.03 5.84 -20.35
CA GLY A 414 21.69 6.76 -21.44
C GLY A 414 21.00 6.05 -22.61
N ALA A 415 21.49 4.87 -23.01
CA ALA A 415 20.90 4.09 -24.09
C ALA A 415 19.48 3.59 -23.74
N LYS A 416 19.21 3.21 -22.48
CA LYS A 416 17.84 2.84 -22.04
C LYS A 416 16.88 4.02 -22.04
N LYS A 417 17.38 5.24 -21.88
CA LYS A 417 16.59 6.47 -21.87
C LYS A 417 16.40 7.06 -23.27
N GLY A 418 16.95 6.42 -24.31
CA GLY A 418 16.92 6.94 -25.69
C GLY A 418 17.81 8.16 -25.90
N GLU A 419 18.78 8.41 -25.02
CA GLU A 419 19.67 9.59 -25.12
C GLU A 419 20.47 9.59 -26.43
N PHE A 420 20.65 8.43 -27.06
CA PHE A 420 21.44 8.25 -28.28
C PHE A 420 20.59 7.98 -29.54
N ASP A 421 19.26 8.04 -29.45
CA ASP A 421 18.37 7.75 -30.58
C ASP A 421 18.54 8.75 -31.75
N HIS A 422 19.17 9.90 -31.49
CA HIS A 422 19.51 10.91 -32.49
C HIS A 422 20.80 10.61 -33.28
N LEU A 423 21.56 9.58 -32.88
CA LEU A 423 22.83 9.18 -33.50
C LEU A 423 22.67 8.04 -34.54
N VAL A 424 21.45 7.51 -34.70
CA VAL A 424 21.14 6.34 -35.55
C VAL A 424 20.16 6.72 -36.66
#